data_AF-A0A355F0Q2-F1
#
_entry.id   AF-A0A355F0Q2-F1
#
_cell.length_a   1.000
_cell.length_b   1.000
_cell.length_c   1.000
_cell.angle_alpha   90.00
_cell.angle_beta   90.00
_cell.angle_gamma   90.00
#
_symmetry.space_group_name_H-M   'P 1'
#
loop_
_entity.id
_entity.type
_entity.pdbx_description
1 polymer ?
#
loop_
_entity_poly.entity_id
_entity_poly.type
_entity_poly.pdbx_seq_one_letter_code
_entity_poly.pdbx_strand_id
1 'polypeptide(L)'
;MLRVLALALVATVLCAARSGAVNVGYYDMPLGAGNANQVPAISTLGHTPVQLFDLQSSDLSGIDVLLVQNPANGSYGAEYLSRLASIESAVSNGLILVLHDNYVTGAATVLPGGAAFTAQRDLVAPGANDVNVLDATSPVVNGPAGVLSSTSLDGGGFSSHGYVRADTLPAGAKQILWRPDPGDASSRIRLVTFAYAHGDGAVLYSTLPLAVFLAGSGANPPRDTFTGVYAPNVVSYAALLSGGAPDLSVTLTDNRSEAVPGTAVTYTLRVLNSGIGAAVGARVFGTFSPALDGVAWTCAHSSGATCSAGGSGDINDLVDLPVG
;
A
#
# COMPACT_ATOMS: atom_id res chain seq x y z
N MET A 1 -17.63 35.51 -19.49
CA MET A 1 -17.09 34.13 -19.54
C MET A 1 -16.99 33.62 -18.11
N LEU A 2 -18.03 32.93 -17.65
CA LEU A 2 -18.09 32.38 -16.30
C LEU A 2 -17.32 31.05 -16.32
N ARG A 3 -15.99 31.12 -16.18
CA ARG A 3 -15.19 29.92 -15.92
C ARG A 3 -15.32 29.58 -14.44
N VAL A 4 -15.60 28.31 -14.17
CA VAL A 4 -15.71 27.65 -12.86
C VAL A 4 -17.06 27.88 -12.15
N LEU A 5 -17.84 26.79 -12.07
CA LEU A 5 -18.97 26.44 -11.18
C LEU A 5 -20.17 25.89 -11.96
N ALA A 6 -20.04 24.66 -12.47
CA ALA A 6 -21.19 23.80 -12.72
C ALA A 6 -20.97 22.38 -12.17
N LEU A 7 -20.09 22.22 -11.16
CA LEU A 7 -19.89 20.94 -10.50
C LEU A 7 -19.77 21.12 -9.00
N ALA A 8 -20.79 20.66 -8.27
CA ALA A 8 -20.71 20.32 -6.86
C ALA A 8 -21.36 18.93 -6.66
N LEU A 9 -20.99 17.98 -7.52
CA LEU A 9 -21.18 16.57 -7.18
C LEU A 9 -20.03 16.18 -6.26
N VAL A 10 -20.30 16.18 -4.96
CA VAL A 10 -19.42 15.52 -3.99
C VAL A 10 -19.80 14.06 -4.02
N ALA A 11 -18.95 13.25 -4.63
CA ALA A 11 -19.09 11.82 -4.60
C ALA A 11 -18.13 11.21 -3.59
N THR A 12 -18.68 10.52 -2.61
CA THR A 12 -17.94 9.76 -1.61
C THR A 12 -18.35 8.31 -1.71
N VAL A 13 -17.39 7.43 -1.45
CA VAL A 13 -17.66 6.00 -1.30
C VAL A 13 -17.16 5.57 0.06
N LEU A 14 -18.05 4.95 0.84
CA LEU A 14 -17.71 4.39 2.15
C LEU A 14 -17.88 2.88 2.10
N CYS A 15 -16.87 2.16 2.61
CA CYS A 15 -16.93 0.74 2.90
C CYS A 15 -16.42 0.52 4.33
N ALA A 16 -17.02 -0.42 5.06
CA ALA A 16 -16.51 -0.81 6.37
C ALA A 16 -15.26 -1.69 6.18
N ALA A 17 -14.10 -1.25 6.67
CA ALA A 17 -12.92 -2.10 6.77
C ALA A 17 -13.04 -3.00 8.02
N ARG A 18 -12.64 -4.28 7.91
CA ARG A 18 -12.46 -5.13 9.10
C ARG A 18 -11.27 -4.57 9.90
N SER A 19 -11.58 -3.97 11.05
CA SER A 19 -10.61 -3.44 12.01
C SER A 19 -10.58 -4.38 13.22
N GLY A 20 -9.69 -5.36 13.21
CA GLY A 20 -9.43 -6.26 14.34
C GLY A 20 -7.94 -6.41 14.59
N ALA A 21 -7.58 -6.82 15.82
CA ALA A 21 -6.23 -7.29 16.09
C ALA A 21 -5.94 -8.52 15.22
N VAL A 22 -4.73 -8.62 14.69
CA VAL A 22 -4.28 -9.70 13.81
C VAL A 22 -3.03 -10.36 14.39
N ASN A 23 -2.78 -11.60 14.01
CA ASN A 23 -1.57 -12.32 14.36
C ASN A 23 -0.44 -11.92 13.41
N VAL A 24 0.59 -11.27 13.94
CA VAL A 24 1.78 -10.85 13.19
C VAL A 24 2.94 -11.77 13.51
N GLY A 25 3.21 -12.70 12.61
CA GLY A 25 4.40 -13.55 12.64
C GLY A 25 5.63 -12.72 12.35
N TYR A 26 6.65 -12.74 13.20
CA TYR A 26 7.88 -11.96 12.98
C TYR A 26 9.09 -12.88 12.84
N TYR A 27 9.96 -12.55 11.88
CA TYR A 27 11.09 -13.38 11.47
C TYR A 27 12.29 -12.54 10.99
N ASP A 28 13.49 -12.92 11.42
CA ASP A 28 14.76 -12.32 11.03
C ASP A 28 15.62 -13.35 10.29
N MET A 29 16.00 -13.03 9.04
CA MET A 29 16.67 -14.00 8.16
C MET A 29 18.02 -14.50 8.69
N PRO A 30 18.92 -13.66 9.24
CA PRO A 30 20.13 -14.16 9.89
C PRO A 30 19.90 -14.99 11.14
N LEU A 31 18.90 -14.66 11.97
CA LEU A 31 18.62 -15.43 13.18
C LEU A 31 17.94 -16.76 12.88
N GLY A 32 17.24 -16.89 11.75
CA GLY A 32 16.38 -18.05 11.48
C GLY A 32 15.20 -18.13 12.46
N ALA A 33 14.82 -17.00 13.06
CA ALA A 33 13.78 -16.92 14.07
C ALA A 33 13.32 -15.46 14.23
N GLY A 34 12.21 -15.26 14.95
CA GLY A 34 11.73 -13.93 15.31
C GLY A 34 12.70 -13.20 16.22
N ASN A 35 12.98 -11.93 15.87
CA ASN A 35 13.79 -11.03 16.67
C ASN A 35 12.91 -10.14 17.56
N ALA A 36 13.24 -10.08 18.86
CA ALA A 36 12.47 -9.31 19.83
C ALA A 36 12.41 -7.79 19.51
N ASN A 37 13.34 -7.27 18.70
CA ASN A 37 13.31 -5.87 18.28
C ASN A 37 12.10 -5.51 17.39
N GLN A 38 11.41 -6.49 16.79
CA GLN A 38 10.22 -6.27 15.97
C GLN A 38 8.94 -6.12 16.82
N VAL A 39 8.93 -6.67 18.03
CA VAL A 39 7.75 -6.76 18.91
C VAL A 39 7.12 -5.41 19.26
N PRO A 40 7.88 -4.33 19.54
CA PRO A 40 7.28 -3.03 19.85
C PRO A 40 6.42 -2.49 18.70
N ALA A 41 6.91 -2.56 17.45
CA ALA A 41 6.17 -2.07 16.29
C ALA A 41 4.83 -2.79 16.07
N ILE A 42 4.76 -4.06 16.49
CA ILE A 42 3.56 -4.88 16.41
C ILE A 42 2.57 -4.54 17.53
N SER A 43 3.06 -4.53 18.77
CA SER A 43 2.20 -4.42 19.95
C SER A 43 1.69 -3.01 20.23
N THR A 44 2.38 -1.96 19.77
CA THR A 44 1.97 -0.55 19.96
C THR A 44 0.56 -0.25 19.48
N LEU A 45 0.07 -0.95 18.44
CA LEU A 45 -1.28 -0.78 17.89
C LEU A 45 -2.23 -1.94 18.22
N GLY A 46 -1.87 -2.78 19.18
CA GLY A 46 -2.73 -3.84 19.70
C GLY A 46 -2.79 -5.12 18.85
N HIS A 47 -1.85 -5.32 17.91
CA HIS A 47 -1.71 -6.58 17.20
C HIS A 47 -0.93 -7.61 18.04
N THR A 48 -1.14 -8.90 17.77
CA THR A 48 -0.53 -10.00 18.53
C THR A 48 0.78 -10.44 17.86
N PRO A 49 1.96 -10.23 18.49
CA PRO A 49 3.22 -10.74 17.96
C PRO A 49 3.31 -12.26 18.14
N VAL A 50 3.64 -12.98 17.06
CA VAL A 50 3.88 -14.42 17.08
C VAL A 50 5.32 -14.68 16.66
N GLN A 51 6.14 -15.22 17.58
CA GLN A 51 7.52 -15.56 17.27
C GLN A 51 7.55 -16.78 16.37
N LEU A 52 8.21 -16.67 15.22
CA LEU A 52 8.43 -17.80 14.32
C LEU A 52 9.85 -18.35 14.50
N PHE A 53 10.02 -19.65 14.37
CA PHE A 53 11.33 -20.32 14.43
C PHE A 53 11.69 -21.06 13.13
N ASP A 54 10.75 -21.07 12.18
CA ASP A 54 10.86 -21.53 10.80
C ASP A 54 9.68 -20.89 10.03
N LEU A 55 9.59 -21.09 8.72
CA LEU A 55 8.54 -20.57 7.83
C LEU A 55 7.88 -21.69 7.02
N GLN A 56 7.70 -22.87 7.62
CA GLN A 56 6.95 -23.95 7.00
C GLN A 56 5.46 -23.62 6.98
N SER A 57 4.69 -24.33 6.15
CA SER A 57 3.25 -24.12 6.04
C SER A 57 2.51 -24.27 7.38
N SER A 58 3.00 -25.10 8.30
CA SER A 58 2.45 -25.23 9.66
C SER A 58 2.73 -24.01 10.54
N ASP A 59 3.90 -23.38 10.40
CA ASP A 59 4.28 -22.20 11.17
C ASP A 59 3.51 -20.96 10.70
N LEU A 60 3.21 -20.90 9.41
CA LEU A 60 2.44 -19.80 8.80
C LEU A 60 0.92 -19.94 8.99
N SER A 61 0.45 -21.09 9.48
CA SER A 61 -0.98 -21.33 9.70
C SER A 61 -1.51 -20.41 10.81
N GLY A 62 -2.52 -19.59 10.50
CA GLY A 62 -3.13 -18.65 11.45
C GLY A 62 -2.34 -17.35 11.64
N ILE A 63 -1.29 -17.13 10.84
CA ILE A 63 -0.61 -15.84 10.71
C ILE A 63 -1.32 -15.02 9.64
N ASP A 64 -1.73 -13.81 10.00
CA ASP A 64 -2.37 -12.87 9.06
C ASP A 64 -1.32 -12.03 8.32
N VAL A 65 -0.26 -11.63 9.05
CA VAL A 65 0.85 -10.82 8.53
C VAL A 65 2.18 -11.47 8.89
N LEU A 66 3.05 -11.69 7.89
CA LEU A 66 4.42 -12.14 8.08
C LEU A 66 5.38 -10.95 7.94
N LEU A 67 5.93 -10.47 9.06
CA LEU A 67 6.91 -9.38 9.13
C LEU A 67 8.34 -9.93 9.11
N VAL A 68 8.99 -9.83 7.96
CA VAL A 68 10.34 -10.34 7.73
C VAL A 68 11.33 -9.18 7.63
N GLN A 69 12.47 -9.33 8.29
CA GLN A 69 13.62 -8.46 8.09
C GLN A 69 14.83 -9.23 7.53
N ASN A 70 15.45 -8.66 6.51
CA ASN A 70 16.75 -9.05 6.01
C ASN A 70 17.76 -7.91 6.27
N PRO A 71 18.46 -7.89 7.43
CA PRO A 71 19.48 -6.90 7.69
C PRO A 71 20.79 -7.15 6.92
N ALA A 72 20.95 -8.31 6.27
CA ALA A 72 22.17 -8.66 5.56
C ALA A 72 22.33 -7.84 4.26
N ASN A 73 23.56 -7.40 3.98
CA ASN A 73 23.86 -6.54 2.84
C ASN A 73 24.23 -7.28 1.54
N GLY A 74 24.36 -8.61 1.59
CA GLY A 74 24.95 -9.39 0.49
C GLY A 74 24.25 -10.72 0.19
N SER A 75 23.22 -11.09 0.96
CA SER A 75 22.55 -12.38 0.82
C SER A 75 21.17 -12.37 1.45
N TYR A 76 20.37 -13.38 1.12
CA TYR A 76 19.16 -13.77 1.85
C TYR A 76 19.47 -14.97 2.75
N GLY A 77 18.69 -15.15 3.81
CA GLY A 77 18.84 -16.30 4.72
C GLY A 77 18.54 -17.62 4.00
N ALA A 78 19.37 -18.65 4.21
CA ALA A 78 19.21 -19.94 3.54
C ALA A 78 17.87 -20.62 3.89
N GLU A 79 17.42 -20.49 5.14
CA GLU A 79 16.11 -21.01 5.56
C GLU A 79 14.98 -20.30 4.81
N TYR A 80 14.96 -18.96 4.79
CA TYR A 80 13.98 -18.19 4.01
C TYR A 80 13.92 -18.63 2.54
N LEU A 81 15.08 -18.79 1.89
CA LEU A 81 15.17 -19.27 0.52
C LEU A 81 14.58 -20.67 0.34
N SER A 82 14.74 -21.57 1.32
CA SER A 82 14.15 -22.90 1.30
C SER A 82 12.64 -22.93 1.58
N ARG A 83 12.07 -21.80 2.02
CA ARG A 83 10.65 -21.64 2.39
C ARG A 83 9.84 -20.79 1.43
N LEU A 84 10.43 -20.33 0.32
CA LEU A 84 9.74 -19.51 -0.69
C LEU A 84 8.44 -20.15 -1.18
N ALA A 85 8.37 -21.47 -1.35
CA ALA A 85 7.14 -22.15 -1.76
C ALA A 85 6.04 -22.10 -0.68
N SER A 86 6.40 -22.24 0.60
CA SER A 86 5.45 -22.11 1.71
C SER A 86 4.95 -20.68 1.84
N ILE A 87 5.83 -19.69 1.67
CA ILE A 87 5.50 -18.27 1.71
C ILE A 87 4.59 -17.91 0.52
N GLU A 88 4.94 -18.31 -0.70
CA GLU A 88 4.11 -18.12 -1.92
C GLU A 88 2.70 -18.66 -1.70
N SER A 89 2.60 -19.89 -1.18
CA SER A 89 1.31 -20.52 -0.94
C SER A 89 0.53 -19.81 0.17
N ALA A 90 1.18 -19.31 1.23
CA ALA A 90 0.49 -18.58 2.28
C ALA A 90 -0.03 -17.22 1.78
N VAL A 91 0.79 -16.47 1.03
CA VAL A 91 0.40 -15.19 0.44
C VAL A 91 -0.73 -15.37 -0.56
N SER A 92 -0.64 -16.39 -1.41
CA SER A 92 -1.72 -16.71 -2.36
C SER A 92 -3.07 -17.00 -1.68
N ASN A 93 -3.05 -17.43 -0.42
CA ASN A 93 -4.23 -17.77 0.39
C ASN A 93 -4.59 -16.67 1.43
N GLY A 94 -4.11 -15.44 1.27
CA GLY A 94 -4.55 -14.29 2.06
C GLY A 94 -3.57 -13.74 3.09
N LEU A 95 -2.40 -14.39 3.30
CA LEU A 95 -1.37 -13.84 4.17
C LEU A 95 -0.75 -12.58 3.55
N ILE A 96 -0.43 -11.58 4.38
CA ILE A 96 0.30 -10.38 3.95
C ILE A 96 1.78 -10.52 4.30
N LEU A 97 2.64 -10.57 3.28
CA LEU A 97 4.09 -10.55 3.48
C LEU A 97 4.60 -9.11 3.57
N VAL A 98 5.26 -8.77 4.67
CA VAL A 98 6.05 -7.53 4.80
C VAL A 98 7.53 -7.89 4.78
N LEU A 99 8.30 -7.33 3.87
CA LEU A 99 9.75 -7.57 3.78
C LEU A 99 10.53 -6.25 3.78
N HIS A 100 11.35 -6.04 4.82
CA HIS A 100 12.40 -5.01 4.85
C HIS A 100 13.74 -5.63 4.44
N ASP A 101 14.34 -5.14 3.35
CA ASP A 101 15.47 -5.77 2.69
C ASP A 101 16.67 -4.84 2.48
N ASN A 102 17.78 -5.16 3.13
CA ASN A 102 19.05 -4.44 2.99
C ASN A 102 19.88 -4.88 1.77
N TYR A 103 19.58 -6.05 1.19
CA TYR A 103 20.34 -6.61 0.08
C TYR A 103 19.83 -6.10 -1.27
N VAL A 104 18.51 -6.05 -1.48
CA VAL A 104 17.78 -5.48 -2.63
C VAL A 104 18.04 -6.14 -4.00
N THR A 105 19.29 -6.45 -4.32
CA THR A 105 19.75 -6.91 -5.64
C THR A 105 19.00 -8.15 -6.13
N GLY A 106 18.61 -9.05 -5.23
CA GLY A 106 17.87 -10.28 -5.57
C GLY A 106 16.38 -10.23 -5.22
N ALA A 107 15.78 -9.05 -5.00
CA ALA A 107 14.39 -8.96 -4.54
C ALA A 107 13.41 -9.69 -5.48
N ALA A 108 13.67 -9.63 -6.80
CA ALA A 108 12.87 -10.30 -7.82
C ALA A 108 12.80 -11.83 -7.67
N THR A 109 13.74 -12.45 -6.94
CA THR A 109 13.80 -13.92 -6.76
C THR A 109 13.21 -14.39 -5.43
N VAL A 110 12.93 -13.48 -4.50
CA VAL A 110 12.48 -13.81 -3.14
C VAL A 110 11.07 -13.34 -2.83
N LEU A 111 10.48 -12.56 -3.74
CA LEU A 111 9.14 -12.03 -3.60
C LEU A 111 8.12 -12.80 -4.46
N PRO A 112 6.94 -13.15 -3.89
CA PRO A 112 5.83 -13.67 -4.68
C PRO A 112 5.47 -12.80 -5.87
N GLY A 113 5.41 -13.39 -7.07
CA GLY A 113 5.16 -12.66 -8.32
C GLY A 113 6.22 -11.60 -8.70
N GLY A 114 7.38 -11.57 -8.05
CA GLY A 114 8.39 -10.52 -8.21
C GLY A 114 9.31 -10.66 -9.42
N ALA A 115 9.16 -11.71 -10.24
CA ALA A 115 10.12 -12.05 -11.30
C ALA A 115 10.36 -10.95 -12.35
N ALA A 116 9.40 -10.06 -12.56
CA ALA A 116 9.52 -8.94 -13.49
C ALA A 116 10.22 -7.70 -12.88
N PHE A 117 10.45 -7.67 -11.57
CA PHE A 117 10.93 -6.49 -10.87
C PHE A 117 12.37 -6.18 -11.25
N THR A 118 12.63 -4.92 -11.56
CA THR A 118 14.00 -4.41 -11.62
C THR A 118 14.33 -3.75 -10.30
N ALA A 119 14.99 -4.52 -9.42
CA ALA A 119 15.50 -4.06 -8.13
C ALA A 119 17.00 -3.74 -8.24
N GLN A 120 17.42 -2.64 -7.63
CA GLN A 120 18.81 -2.23 -7.62
C GLN A 120 19.21 -1.81 -6.23
N ARG A 121 20.27 -2.45 -5.70
CA ARG A 121 20.96 -1.96 -4.53
C ARG A 121 21.76 -0.73 -4.90
N ASP A 122 21.57 0.35 -4.16
CA ASP A 122 22.19 1.64 -4.43
C ASP A 122 22.37 2.42 -3.12
N LEU A 123 23.63 2.65 -2.73
CA LEU A 123 24.00 3.38 -1.52
C LEU A 123 24.56 4.78 -1.79
N VAL A 124 24.43 5.28 -3.02
CA VAL A 124 25.01 6.57 -3.41
C VAL A 124 24.16 7.72 -2.84
N ALA A 125 24.84 8.71 -2.26
CA ALA A 125 24.23 9.94 -1.75
C ALA A 125 23.95 10.94 -2.89
N PRO A 126 22.89 11.77 -2.80
CA PRO A 126 22.02 11.95 -1.65
C PRO A 126 20.92 10.88 -1.54
N GLY A 127 20.59 10.16 -2.61
CA GLY A 127 19.43 9.27 -2.66
C GLY A 127 19.38 8.20 -1.56
N ALA A 128 20.53 7.68 -1.12
CA ALA A 128 20.55 6.68 -0.06
C ALA A 128 20.16 7.24 1.33
N ASN A 129 20.07 8.56 1.47
CA ASN A 129 19.70 9.29 2.69
C ASN A 129 18.46 10.18 2.52
N ASP A 130 17.75 10.04 1.41
CA ASP A 130 16.63 10.91 1.01
C ASP A 130 15.42 10.05 0.64
N VAL A 131 14.36 10.13 1.44
CA VAL A 131 13.12 9.37 1.30
C VAL A 131 11.94 10.33 1.24
N ASN A 132 11.30 10.37 0.08
CA ASN A 132 10.18 11.23 -0.21
C ASN A 132 8.86 10.47 -0.18
N VAL A 133 7.79 11.17 0.22
CA VAL A 133 6.42 10.69 0.10
C VAL A 133 5.96 10.77 -1.34
N LEU A 134 5.41 9.68 -1.87
CA LEU A 134 4.74 9.63 -3.18
C LEU A 134 3.22 9.60 -3.01
N ASP A 135 2.73 8.81 -2.06
CA ASP A 135 1.30 8.70 -1.73
C ASP A 135 1.06 9.14 -0.28
N ALA A 136 0.60 10.39 -0.12
CA ALA A 136 0.28 10.95 1.19
C ALA A 136 -0.98 10.36 1.83
N THR A 137 -1.80 9.63 1.06
CA THR A 137 -3.03 8.99 1.56
C THR A 137 -2.79 7.59 2.09
N SER A 138 -1.64 6.98 1.78
CA SER A 138 -1.27 5.66 2.26
C SER A 138 -1.24 5.63 3.80
N PRO A 139 -1.82 4.58 4.45
CA PRO A 139 -1.71 4.40 5.90
C PRO A 139 -0.27 4.23 6.41
N VAL A 140 0.70 3.90 5.55
CA VAL A 140 2.13 3.95 5.91
C VAL A 140 2.57 5.37 6.22
N VAL A 141 2.10 6.34 5.41
CA VAL A 141 2.46 7.75 5.51
C VAL A 141 1.57 8.49 6.49
N ASN A 142 0.26 8.24 6.47
CA ASN A 142 -0.71 8.89 7.34
C ASN A 142 -1.48 7.82 8.13
N GLY A 143 -0.81 7.24 9.11
CA GLY A 143 -1.32 6.13 9.91
C GLY A 143 -1.53 6.49 11.38
N PRO A 144 -2.07 5.55 12.18
CA PRO A 144 -2.41 5.79 13.57
C PRO A 144 -1.21 6.11 14.48
N ALA A 145 0.02 5.76 14.09
CA ALA A 145 1.22 6.09 14.85
C ALA A 145 1.83 7.46 14.49
N GLY A 146 1.23 8.19 13.53
CA GLY A 146 1.64 9.53 13.13
C GLY A 146 1.78 9.69 11.62
N VAL A 147 2.25 10.87 11.22
CA VAL A 147 2.36 11.28 9.82
C VAL A 147 3.82 11.40 9.41
N LEU A 148 4.18 10.79 8.28
CA LEU A 148 5.48 10.94 7.62
C LEU A 148 5.44 12.12 6.64
N SER A 149 6.55 12.85 6.57
CA SER A 149 6.82 13.85 5.54
C SER A 149 7.97 13.38 4.64
N SER A 150 8.18 14.08 3.52
CA SER A 150 9.32 13.89 2.61
C SER A 150 10.69 14.27 3.20
N THR A 151 10.78 14.47 4.51
CA THR A 151 12.04 14.70 5.22
C THR A 151 12.15 13.87 6.50
N SER A 152 11.08 13.16 6.86
CA SER A 152 10.92 12.52 8.17
C SER A 152 11.78 11.27 8.35
N LEU A 153 12.19 10.66 7.23
CA LEU A 153 13.01 9.45 7.20
C LEU A 153 14.43 9.72 6.66
N ASP A 154 14.84 10.98 6.51
CA ASP A 154 16.11 11.35 5.89
C ASP A 154 17.30 11.31 6.86
N GLY A 155 18.50 11.20 6.30
CA GLY A 155 19.75 11.37 7.06
C GLY A 155 20.14 10.19 7.96
N GLY A 156 19.61 8.99 7.72
CA GLY A 156 19.83 7.80 8.54
C GLY A 156 21.23 7.20 8.50
N GLY A 157 22.20 7.81 7.81
CA GLY A 157 23.45 7.18 7.39
C GLY A 157 23.24 6.29 6.16
N PHE A 158 22.14 5.53 6.16
CA PHE A 158 21.42 5.04 5.00
C PHE A 158 19.92 4.96 5.35
N SER A 159 19.10 5.82 4.76
CA SER A 159 17.64 5.76 4.87
C SER A 159 17.02 4.76 3.89
N SER A 160 17.72 4.42 2.81
CA SER A 160 17.34 3.35 1.88
C SER A 160 18.59 2.63 1.34
N HIS A 161 18.47 1.33 1.09
CA HIS A 161 19.57 0.50 0.57
C HIS A 161 19.54 0.30 -0.94
N GLY A 162 18.54 0.87 -1.62
CA GLY A 162 18.33 0.70 -3.04
C GLY A 162 16.94 1.16 -3.43
N TYR A 163 16.42 0.59 -4.50
CA TYR A 163 15.06 0.84 -4.98
C TYR A 163 14.57 -0.28 -5.90
N VAL A 164 13.26 -0.27 -6.17
CA VAL A 164 12.63 -1.01 -7.27
C VAL A 164 12.04 -0.01 -8.26
N ARG A 165 12.15 -0.30 -9.56
CA ARG A 165 11.58 0.55 -10.60
C ARG A 165 10.05 0.41 -10.66
N ALA A 166 9.34 1.54 -10.54
CA ALA A 166 7.88 1.55 -10.55
C ALA A 166 7.25 0.96 -11.82
N ASP A 167 7.87 1.16 -12.99
CA ASP A 167 7.37 0.67 -14.27
C ASP A 167 7.50 -0.86 -14.44
N THR A 168 8.09 -1.55 -13.46
CA THR A 168 8.23 -3.00 -13.44
C THR A 168 7.26 -3.70 -12.47
N LEU A 169 6.47 -2.92 -11.73
CA LEU A 169 5.46 -3.45 -10.82
C LEU A 169 4.20 -3.89 -11.58
N PRO A 170 3.42 -4.86 -11.06
CA PRO A 170 2.12 -5.19 -11.60
C PRO A 170 1.19 -3.98 -11.58
N ALA A 171 0.22 -3.97 -12.49
CA ALA A 171 -0.84 -2.97 -12.49
C ALA A 171 -1.57 -2.96 -11.13
N GLY A 172 -1.92 -1.76 -10.64
CA GLY A 172 -2.60 -1.59 -9.35
C GLY A 172 -1.68 -1.56 -8.13
N ALA A 173 -0.37 -1.79 -8.28
CA ALA A 173 0.58 -1.67 -7.19
C ALA A 173 0.55 -0.26 -6.54
N LYS A 174 0.56 -0.23 -5.21
CA LYS A 174 0.62 0.98 -4.39
C LYS A 174 2.04 1.47 -4.26
N GLN A 175 2.30 2.66 -4.77
CA GLN A 175 3.61 3.28 -4.77
C GLN A 175 3.66 4.32 -3.63
N ILE A 176 4.40 4.05 -2.55
CA ILE A 176 4.20 4.75 -1.28
C ILE A 176 5.33 5.74 -0.99
N LEU A 177 6.55 5.22 -0.89
CA LEU A 177 7.76 6.00 -0.64
C LEU A 177 8.74 5.80 -1.79
N TRP A 178 9.46 6.86 -2.13
CA TRP A 178 10.44 6.85 -3.21
C TRP A 178 11.70 7.62 -2.82
N ARG A 179 12.79 7.42 -3.58
CA ARG A 179 14.04 8.16 -3.41
C ARG A 179 14.42 8.91 -4.69
N PRO A 180 14.98 10.12 -4.59
CA PRO A 180 15.51 10.84 -5.74
C PRO A 180 16.91 10.32 -6.10
N ASP A 181 17.33 10.59 -7.33
CA ASP A 181 18.68 10.26 -7.81
C ASP A 181 19.59 11.50 -7.83
N PRO A 182 20.87 11.37 -7.43
CA PRO A 182 21.90 12.24 -7.97
C PRO A 182 22.09 12.00 -9.48
N GLY A 183 21.42 12.79 -10.32
CA GLY A 183 21.84 12.98 -11.72
C GLY A 183 21.00 12.35 -12.83
N ASP A 184 19.90 11.65 -12.54
CA ASP A 184 18.91 11.26 -13.55
C ASP A 184 17.53 11.85 -13.22
N ALA A 185 17.22 12.95 -13.90
CA ALA A 185 15.96 13.64 -13.80
C ALA A 185 14.89 12.93 -14.66
N SER A 186 13.77 12.59 -14.01
CA SER A 186 12.40 12.74 -14.54
C SER A 186 11.69 11.61 -15.31
N SER A 187 12.23 10.40 -15.49
CA SER A 187 11.46 9.34 -16.20
C SER A 187 11.11 8.06 -15.42
N ARG A 188 11.76 7.78 -14.28
CA ARG A 188 11.56 6.50 -13.56
C ARG A 188 11.44 6.72 -12.06
N ILE A 189 10.26 6.43 -11.50
CA ILE A 189 10.04 6.47 -10.06
C ILE A 189 10.78 5.28 -9.42
N ARG A 190 11.60 5.58 -8.42
CA ARG A 190 12.46 4.63 -7.69
C ARG A 190 11.88 4.38 -6.32
N LEU A 191 11.12 3.29 -6.21
CA LEU A 191 10.34 2.99 -5.03
C LEU A 191 11.22 2.35 -3.96
N VAL A 192 11.04 2.84 -2.73
CA VAL A 192 11.70 2.30 -1.54
C VAL A 192 10.69 1.67 -0.58
N THR A 193 9.38 1.95 -0.74
CA THR A 193 8.29 1.20 -0.12
C THR A 193 7.10 1.15 -1.06
N PHE A 194 6.57 -0.04 -1.31
CA PHE A 194 5.40 -0.26 -2.15
C PHE A 194 4.67 -1.54 -1.74
N ALA A 195 3.42 -1.68 -2.18
CA ALA A 195 2.63 -2.88 -1.97
C ALA A 195 1.96 -3.33 -3.27
N TYR A 196 1.71 -4.64 -3.41
CA TYR A 196 0.98 -5.20 -4.55
C TYR A 196 0.23 -6.47 -4.15
N ALA A 197 -0.89 -6.71 -4.82
CA ALA A 197 -1.70 -7.91 -4.63
C ALA A 197 -1.01 -9.15 -5.21
N HIS A 198 -1.18 -10.29 -4.56
CA HIS A 198 -0.73 -11.59 -5.06
C HIS A 198 -1.63 -12.70 -4.51
N GLY A 199 -2.37 -13.37 -5.39
CA GLY A 199 -3.49 -14.24 -4.98
C GLY A 199 -4.50 -13.47 -4.13
N ASP A 200 -4.95 -14.07 -3.04
CA ASP A 200 -5.87 -13.43 -2.08
C ASP A 200 -5.15 -12.54 -1.05
N GLY A 201 -3.81 -12.55 -1.03
CA GLY A 201 -2.98 -11.76 -0.13
C GLY A 201 -2.26 -10.61 -0.84
N ALA A 202 -1.23 -10.09 -0.19
CA ALA A 202 -0.40 -9.04 -0.74
C ALA A 202 1.03 -9.08 -0.20
N VAL A 203 1.91 -8.39 -0.92
CA VAL A 203 3.29 -8.15 -0.51
C VAL A 203 3.46 -6.65 -0.28
N LEU A 204 4.03 -6.27 0.86
CA LEU A 204 4.55 -4.93 1.14
C LEU A 204 6.07 -5.03 1.26
N TYR A 205 6.78 -4.50 0.27
CA TYR A 205 8.23 -4.57 0.20
C TYR A 205 8.85 -3.21 0.49
N SER A 206 9.97 -3.21 1.19
CA SER A 206 10.71 -2.01 1.51
C SER A 206 12.22 -2.22 1.46
N THR A 207 12.93 -1.26 0.87
CA THR A 207 14.41 -1.20 0.89
C THR A 207 14.93 -0.35 2.05
N LEU A 208 14.05 0.08 2.97
CA LEU A 208 14.43 0.83 4.15
C LEU A 208 15.07 -0.13 5.16
N PRO A 209 16.26 0.18 5.73
CA PRO A 209 16.99 -0.74 6.58
C PRO A 209 16.45 -0.77 8.03
N LEU A 210 15.16 -1.10 8.16
CA LEU A 210 14.40 -0.96 9.40
C LEU A 210 15.05 -1.69 10.59
N ALA A 211 15.61 -2.88 10.35
CA ALA A 211 16.27 -3.69 11.38
C ALA A 211 17.36 -2.93 12.15
N VAL A 212 18.13 -2.08 11.46
CA VAL A 212 19.20 -1.27 12.07
C VAL A 212 18.60 -0.29 13.08
N PHE A 213 17.51 0.37 12.72
CA PHE A 213 16.84 1.35 13.58
C PHE A 213 16.10 0.67 14.74
N LEU A 214 15.42 -0.46 14.50
CA LEU A 214 14.78 -1.26 15.55
C LEU A 214 15.78 -1.79 16.59
N ALA A 215 17.02 -2.09 16.16
CA ALA A 215 18.10 -2.48 17.07
C ALA A 215 18.70 -1.29 17.85
N GLY A 216 18.15 -0.08 17.73
CA GLY A 216 18.66 1.13 18.39
C GLY A 216 19.90 1.72 17.74
N SER A 217 20.29 1.23 16.57
CA SER A 217 21.46 1.69 15.82
C SER A 217 21.10 2.77 14.78
N GLY A 218 22.11 3.39 14.16
CA GLY A 218 21.93 4.42 13.13
C GLY A 218 21.79 5.85 13.68
N ALA A 219 21.77 6.82 12.76
CA ALA A 219 21.66 8.24 13.09
C ALA A 219 20.27 8.59 13.66
N ASN A 220 20.21 9.59 14.55
CA ASN A 220 18.96 10.12 15.07
C ASN A 220 19.00 11.66 15.08
N PRO A 221 18.11 12.36 14.34
CA PRO A 221 17.11 11.81 13.42
C PRO A 221 17.74 10.97 12.28
N PRO A 222 17.01 10.01 11.67
CA PRO A 222 15.56 9.78 11.75
C PRO A 222 15.13 8.53 12.55
N ARG A 223 16.04 7.90 13.32
CA ARG A 223 15.76 6.62 14.02
C ARG A 223 14.44 6.59 14.78
N ASP A 224 14.12 7.63 15.56
CA ASP A 224 12.90 7.63 16.38
C ASP A 224 11.62 7.67 15.50
N THR A 225 11.69 8.29 14.32
CA THR A 225 10.59 8.27 13.35
C THR A 225 10.44 6.89 12.69
N PHE A 226 11.56 6.23 12.39
CA PHE A 226 11.54 4.85 11.88
C PHE A 226 10.85 3.89 12.85
N THR A 227 11.21 3.95 14.13
CA THR A 227 10.73 3.01 15.15
C THR A 227 9.36 3.38 15.71
N GLY A 228 9.08 4.67 15.90
CA GLY A 228 7.86 5.17 16.54
C GLY A 228 6.70 5.46 15.58
N VAL A 229 6.97 5.72 14.29
CA VAL A 229 5.93 6.10 13.32
C VAL A 229 5.88 5.12 12.15
N TYR A 230 6.98 4.99 11.40
CA TYR A 230 7.00 4.19 10.17
C TYR A 230 6.71 2.71 10.43
N ALA A 231 7.43 2.06 11.36
CA ALA A 231 7.25 0.63 11.60
C ALA A 231 5.84 0.25 12.09
N PRO A 232 5.25 0.91 13.10
CA PRO A 232 3.86 0.64 13.48
C PRO A 232 2.86 0.94 12.37
N ASN A 233 3.04 2.01 11.59
CA ASN A 233 2.16 2.31 10.45
C ASN A 233 2.23 1.22 9.36
N VAL A 234 3.43 0.67 9.09
CA VAL A 234 3.59 -0.47 8.17
C VAL A 234 2.82 -1.69 8.66
N VAL A 235 2.93 -2.04 9.95
CA VAL A 235 2.18 -3.17 10.52
C VAL A 235 0.68 -2.91 10.45
N SER A 236 0.23 -1.70 10.78
CA SER A 236 -1.18 -1.31 10.69
C SER A 236 -1.72 -1.42 9.27
N TYR A 237 -0.95 -0.96 8.28
CA TYR A 237 -1.35 -1.09 6.89
C TYR A 237 -1.41 -2.55 6.44
N ALA A 238 -0.44 -3.37 6.82
CA ALA A 238 -0.48 -4.80 6.54
C ALA A 238 -1.69 -5.50 7.18
N ALA A 239 -2.07 -5.13 8.41
CA ALA A 239 -3.27 -5.63 9.06
C ALA A 239 -4.57 -5.19 8.36
N LEU A 240 -4.61 -3.96 7.82
CA LEU A 240 -5.74 -3.52 6.98
C LEU A 240 -5.84 -4.36 5.71
N LEU A 241 -4.71 -4.65 5.07
CA LEU A 241 -4.64 -5.51 3.89
C LEU A 241 -5.14 -6.93 4.22
N SER A 242 -4.72 -7.54 5.32
CA SER A 242 -5.15 -8.91 5.69
C SER A 242 -6.66 -9.01 5.96
N GLY A 243 -7.30 -7.88 6.31
CA GLY A 243 -8.76 -7.77 6.44
C GLY A 243 -9.52 -7.71 5.11
N GLY A 244 -8.84 -7.73 3.96
CA GLY A 244 -9.42 -7.54 2.64
C GLY A 244 -9.82 -6.08 2.37
N ALA A 245 -8.94 -5.12 2.68
CA ALA A 245 -9.26 -3.70 2.52
C ALA A 245 -9.53 -3.34 1.03
N PRO A 246 -10.73 -2.83 0.71
CA PRO A 246 -10.97 -2.18 -0.57
C PRO A 246 -10.28 -0.81 -0.61
N ASP A 247 -9.90 -0.37 -1.81
CA ASP A 247 -9.39 0.97 -2.05
C ASP A 247 -10.19 1.60 -3.17
N LEU A 248 -11.13 2.46 -2.78
CA LEU A 248 -12.16 3.00 -3.63
C LEU A 248 -11.78 4.40 -4.08
N SER A 249 -11.62 4.58 -5.38
CA SER A 249 -11.41 5.89 -5.98
C SER A 249 -12.64 6.30 -6.78
N VAL A 250 -12.89 7.60 -6.82
CA VAL A 250 -13.98 8.20 -7.56
C VAL A 250 -13.43 9.26 -8.49
N THR A 251 -13.78 9.19 -9.76
CA THR A 251 -13.49 10.22 -10.74
C THR A 251 -14.78 10.72 -11.37
N LEU A 252 -14.88 12.04 -11.54
CA LEU A 252 -16.03 12.68 -12.13
C LEU A 252 -15.59 13.62 -13.25
N THR A 253 -16.22 13.52 -14.41
CA THR A 253 -15.96 14.39 -15.55
C THR A 253 -17.23 14.60 -16.37
N ASP A 254 -17.39 15.75 -17.01
CA ASP A 254 -18.34 15.97 -18.11
C ASP A 254 -17.63 16.05 -19.48
N ASN A 255 -16.30 15.95 -19.49
CA ASN A 255 -15.43 16.18 -20.64
C ASN A 255 -15.60 17.57 -21.29
N ARG A 256 -16.04 18.59 -20.53
CA ARG A 256 -16.21 19.95 -21.02
C ARG A 256 -15.31 20.93 -20.25
N SER A 257 -14.91 22.00 -20.94
CA SER A 257 -14.20 23.13 -20.31
C SER A 257 -15.15 24.27 -19.93
N GLU A 258 -16.37 24.27 -20.45
CA GLU A 258 -17.36 25.33 -20.28
C GLU A 258 -18.79 24.76 -20.19
N ALA A 259 -19.59 25.37 -19.30
CA ALA A 259 -21.02 25.11 -19.17
C ALA A 259 -21.81 26.21 -19.88
N VAL A 260 -22.78 25.82 -20.73
CA VAL A 260 -23.64 26.75 -21.46
C VAL A 260 -25.07 26.61 -20.92
N PRO A 261 -25.67 27.67 -20.35
CA PRO A 261 -27.05 27.62 -19.86
C PRO A 261 -28.04 27.13 -20.92
N GLY A 262 -29.00 26.30 -20.50
CA GLY A 262 -30.02 25.73 -21.39
C GLY A 262 -29.55 24.56 -22.27
N THR A 263 -28.29 24.12 -22.14
CA THR A 263 -27.80 22.90 -22.82
C THR A 263 -27.76 21.71 -21.88
N ALA A 264 -28.05 20.53 -22.41
CA ALA A 264 -27.91 19.29 -21.64
C ALA A 264 -26.43 19.00 -21.34
N VAL A 265 -26.16 18.52 -20.12
CA VAL A 265 -24.84 18.10 -19.67
C VAL A 265 -24.91 16.65 -19.21
N THR A 266 -23.87 15.88 -19.50
CA THR A 266 -23.75 14.49 -19.04
C THR A 266 -22.48 14.37 -18.23
N TYR A 267 -22.61 13.85 -17.01
CA TYR A 267 -21.50 13.55 -16.14
C TYR A 267 -21.21 12.05 -16.15
N THR A 268 -19.92 11.70 -16.20
CA THR A 268 -19.43 10.34 -16.01
C THR A 268 -18.79 10.26 -14.64
N LEU A 269 -19.48 9.58 -13.72
CA LEU A 269 -18.94 9.15 -12.44
C LEU A 269 -18.37 7.73 -12.61
N ARG A 270 -17.08 7.56 -12.33
CA ARG A 270 -16.43 6.25 -12.31
C ARG A 270 -15.95 5.95 -10.91
N VAL A 271 -16.36 4.79 -10.40
CA VAL A 271 -15.87 4.24 -9.14
C VAL A 271 -14.98 3.04 -9.47
N LEU A 272 -13.80 2.97 -8.86
CA LEU A 272 -12.83 1.91 -9.08
C LEU A 272 -12.33 1.37 -7.74
N ASN A 273 -12.34 0.05 -7.58
CA ASN A 273 -11.70 -0.62 -6.45
C ASN A 273 -10.31 -1.13 -6.84
N SER A 274 -9.28 -0.40 -6.41
CA SER A 274 -7.86 -0.76 -6.56
C SER A 274 -7.28 -1.39 -5.28
N GLY A 275 -8.13 -1.86 -4.37
CA GLY A 275 -7.73 -2.52 -3.13
C GLY A 275 -7.39 -3.97 -3.36
N ILE A 276 -7.26 -4.73 -2.27
CA ILE A 276 -7.02 -6.17 -2.36
C ILE A 276 -8.22 -7.01 -1.92
N GLY A 277 -9.27 -6.37 -1.39
CA GLY A 277 -10.56 -7.02 -1.14
C GLY A 277 -11.71 -6.31 -1.82
N ALA A 278 -12.81 -7.05 -1.99
CA ALA A 278 -14.04 -6.51 -2.54
C ALA A 278 -14.68 -5.51 -1.58
N ALA A 279 -15.22 -4.41 -2.10
CA ALA A 279 -16.10 -3.55 -1.35
C ALA A 279 -17.53 -4.05 -1.51
N VAL A 280 -18.14 -4.54 -0.44
CA VAL A 280 -19.52 -5.05 -0.45
C VAL A 280 -20.44 -4.02 0.16
N GLY A 281 -21.51 -3.66 -0.56
CA GLY A 281 -22.46 -2.64 -0.14
C GLY A 281 -21.83 -1.26 0.06
N ALA A 282 -20.82 -0.92 -0.76
CA ALA A 282 -20.22 0.40 -0.73
C ALA A 282 -21.26 1.44 -1.16
N ARG A 283 -21.42 2.51 -0.38
CA ARG A 283 -22.41 3.54 -0.72
C ARG A 283 -21.80 4.58 -1.64
N VAL A 284 -22.32 4.71 -2.85
CA VAL A 284 -21.99 5.81 -3.78
C VAL A 284 -23.01 6.92 -3.57
N PHE A 285 -22.54 8.06 -3.10
CA PHE A 285 -23.37 9.26 -2.96
C PHE A 285 -23.01 10.28 -4.04
N GLY A 286 -23.97 11.09 -4.48
CA GLY A 286 -23.71 12.19 -5.40
C GLY A 286 -24.85 13.19 -5.45
N THR A 287 -24.59 14.43 -5.04
CA THR A 287 -25.55 15.56 -5.09
C THR A 287 -25.43 16.38 -6.36
N PHE A 288 -26.50 16.55 -7.11
CA PHE A 288 -26.50 17.45 -8.26
C PHE A 288 -26.85 18.88 -7.84
N SER A 289 -26.33 19.85 -8.59
CA SER A 289 -26.70 21.25 -8.39
C SER A 289 -28.19 21.46 -8.66
N PRO A 290 -28.91 22.25 -7.84
CA PRO A 290 -30.29 22.65 -8.12
C PRO A 290 -30.47 23.41 -9.45
N ALA A 291 -29.36 23.87 -10.07
CA ALA A 291 -29.39 24.49 -11.39
C ALA A 291 -29.57 23.50 -12.56
N LEU A 292 -29.56 22.20 -12.28
CA LEU A 292 -29.80 21.14 -13.27
C LEU A 292 -31.24 20.64 -13.14
N ASP A 293 -32.00 20.75 -14.21
CA ASP A 293 -33.35 20.20 -14.31
C ASP A 293 -33.33 18.82 -14.97
N GLY A 294 -34.28 17.95 -14.59
CA GLY A 294 -34.49 16.66 -15.26
C GLY A 294 -33.34 15.65 -15.07
N VAL A 295 -32.62 15.73 -13.95
CA VAL A 295 -31.49 14.83 -13.67
C VAL A 295 -31.95 13.37 -13.63
N ALA A 296 -31.30 12.55 -14.44
CA ALA A 296 -31.40 11.10 -14.41
C ALA A 296 -30.01 10.49 -14.57
N TRP A 297 -29.80 9.32 -13.97
CA TRP A 297 -28.55 8.60 -14.05
C TRP A 297 -28.80 7.13 -14.36
N THR A 298 -27.80 6.49 -14.95
CA THR A 298 -27.75 5.06 -15.22
C THR A 298 -26.41 4.53 -14.73
N CYS A 299 -26.36 3.25 -14.38
CA CYS A 299 -25.12 2.60 -14.01
C CYS A 299 -24.79 1.48 -14.99
N ALA A 300 -23.54 1.46 -15.43
CA ALA A 300 -22.93 0.34 -16.14
C ALA A 300 -21.75 -0.15 -15.32
N HIS A 301 -21.60 -1.46 -15.24
CA HIS A 301 -20.59 -2.11 -14.41
C HIS A 301 -19.85 -3.20 -15.19
N SER A 302 -18.66 -3.55 -14.72
CA SER A 302 -17.79 -4.60 -15.27
C SER A 302 -17.22 -5.44 -14.13
N SER A 303 -16.44 -6.47 -14.46
CA SER A 303 -15.66 -7.24 -13.46
C SER A 303 -16.51 -7.89 -12.34
N GLY A 304 -17.79 -8.16 -12.59
CA GLY A 304 -18.69 -8.72 -11.57
C GLY A 304 -19.18 -7.72 -10.53
N ALA A 305 -18.90 -6.42 -10.70
CA ALA A 305 -19.50 -5.37 -9.87
C ALA A 305 -21.02 -5.33 -10.03
N THR A 306 -21.70 -4.73 -9.06
CA THR A 306 -23.16 -4.56 -9.05
C THR A 306 -23.51 -3.11 -8.71
N CYS A 307 -24.60 -2.60 -9.28
CA CYS A 307 -25.19 -1.31 -8.97
C CYS A 307 -26.66 -1.29 -9.42
N SER A 308 -27.42 -0.31 -8.95
CA SER A 308 -28.78 -0.09 -9.45
C SER A 308 -28.73 0.36 -10.91
N ALA A 309 -29.65 -0.13 -11.76
CA ALA A 309 -29.65 0.17 -13.19
C ALA A 309 -29.72 1.67 -13.52
N GLY A 310 -30.34 2.47 -12.63
CA GLY A 310 -30.43 3.92 -12.75
C GLY A 310 -31.39 4.54 -11.73
N GLY A 311 -31.53 5.86 -11.79
CA GLY A 311 -32.42 6.63 -10.92
C GLY A 311 -32.63 8.05 -11.41
N SER A 312 -33.48 8.80 -10.69
CA SER A 312 -33.74 10.22 -10.91
C SER A 312 -33.23 11.06 -9.75
N GLY A 313 -32.74 12.27 -10.04
CA GLY A 313 -32.16 13.16 -9.03
C GLY A 313 -30.78 12.71 -8.55
N ASP A 314 -30.52 12.92 -7.26
CA ASP A 314 -29.25 12.57 -6.60
C ASP A 314 -28.97 11.06 -6.63
N ILE A 315 -27.68 10.72 -6.64
CA ILE A 315 -27.20 9.34 -6.53
C ILE A 315 -27.11 8.98 -5.05
N ASN A 316 -27.77 7.89 -4.67
CA ASN A 316 -27.60 7.23 -3.38
C ASN A 316 -27.74 5.74 -3.61
N ASP A 317 -26.69 5.12 -4.12
CA ASP A 317 -26.68 3.73 -4.55
C ASP A 317 -25.78 2.87 -3.65
N LEU A 318 -26.11 1.58 -3.54
CA LEU A 318 -25.25 0.58 -2.92
C LEU A 318 -24.65 -0.28 -4.03
N VAL A 319 -23.33 -0.37 -4.04
CA VAL A 319 -22.59 -1.10 -5.06
C VAL A 319 -21.72 -2.17 -4.42
N ASP A 320 -21.63 -3.33 -5.08
CA ASP A 320 -20.56 -4.28 -4.80
C ASP A 320 -19.47 -4.10 -5.85
N LEU A 321 -18.23 -3.91 -5.40
CA LEU A 321 -17.08 -3.66 -6.24
C LEU A 321 -16.01 -4.71 -5.93
N PRO A 322 -15.92 -5.78 -6.74
CA PRO A 322 -14.74 -6.63 -6.79
C PRO A 322 -13.48 -5.81 -7.08
N VAL A 323 -12.32 -6.38 -6.79
CA VAL A 323 -11.04 -5.77 -7.17
C VAL A 323 -10.94 -5.72 -8.70
N GLY A 324 -10.61 -4.54 -9.26
CA GLY A 324 -10.35 -4.37 -10.70
C GLY A 324 -11.43 -3.62 -11.48
#